data_AF-A0A9D7KGH8-F1
#
_entry.id   AF-A0A9D7KGH8-F1
#
_cell.length_a   1.000
_cell.length_b   1.000
_cell.length_c   1.000
_cell.angle_alpha   90.00
_cell.angle_beta   90.00
_cell.angle_gamma   90.00
#
_symmetry.space_group_name_H-M   'P 1'
#
loop_
_entity.id
_entity.type
_entity.pdbx_description
1 polymer ?
#
loop_
_entity_poly.entity_id
_entity_poly.type
_entity_poly.pdbx_seq_one_letter_code
_entity_poly.pdbx_strand_id
1 'polypeptide(L)'
;MDLHSQQRNWPNFMIKVSFVAAVQTTEDSTPVVACFARIPFTKETVEACAKKALTPSAQVLSDGLDCFRGVTASGAAHSATAMNGGTVGKWRNTLHSAP
;
A
#
# COMPACT_ATOMS: atom_id res chain seq x y z
N MET A 1 27.43 -21.40 24.14
CA MET A 1 26.05 -21.03 23.77
C MET A 1 26.12 -19.94 22.71
N ASP A 2 25.62 -20.23 21.51
CA ASP A 2 25.76 -19.38 20.32
C ASP A 2 24.62 -18.36 20.24
N LEU A 3 24.97 -17.07 20.18
CA LEU A 3 24.01 -15.96 20.06
C LEU A 3 23.18 -16.08 18.75
N HIS A 4 23.69 -16.76 17.72
CA HIS A 4 22.94 -17.00 16.48
C HIS A 4 21.79 -18.01 16.62
N SER A 5 21.77 -18.80 17.71
CA SER A 5 20.70 -19.77 17.96
C SER A 5 19.49 -19.15 18.66
N GLN A 6 19.64 -18.01 19.34
CA GLN A 6 18.57 -17.37 20.12
C GLN A 6 17.53 -16.64 19.27
N GLN A 7 17.79 -16.45 17.96
CA GLN A 7 16.87 -15.75 17.05
C GLN A 7 15.87 -16.66 16.32
N ARG A 8 15.94 -17.99 16.52
CA ARG A 8 15.11 -18.98 15.81
C ARG A 8 13.95 -19.57 16.62
N ASN A 9 13.72 -19.14 17.86
CA ASN A 9 12.66 -19.69 18.72
C ASN A 9 11.79 -18.62 19.40
N TRP A 10 11.31 -17.65 18.62
CA TRP A 10 10.28 -16.71 19.07
C TRP A 10 8.89 -17.24 18.67
N PRO A 11 7.99 -17.57 19.61
CA PRO A 11 6.62 -17.96 19.27
C PRO A 11 5.87 -16.69 18.84
N ASN A 12 5.24 -16.72 17.66
CA ASN A 12 4.65 -15.57 16.95
C ASN A 12 5.68 -14.54 16.44
N PHE A 13 6.36 -14.87 15.34
CA PHE A 13 6.89 -13.83 14.46
C PHE A 13 5.72 -12.90 14.10
N MET A 14 5.85 -11.60 14.36
CA MET A 14 4.83 -10.60 14.05
C MET A 14 4.45 -10.72 12.58
N ILE A 15 3.30 -11.35 12.30
CA ILE A 15 2.79 -11.41 10.93
C ILE A 15 2.55 -9.97 10.52
N LYS A 16 3.37 -9.47 9.60
CA LYS A 16 3.12 -8.18 8.97
C LYS A 16 1.75 -8.25 8.32
N VAL A 17 0.92 -7.23 8.52
CA VAL A 17 -0.43 -7.16 7.97
C VAL A 17 -0.50 -5.94 7.07
N SER A 18 -1.05 -6.11 5.87
CA SER A 18 -1.36 -4.99 5.00
C SER A 18 -2.64 -4.32 5.48
N PHE A 19 -2.62 -2.99 5.55
CA PHE A 19 -3.81 -2.18 5.80
C PHE A 19 -4.14 -1.39 4.54
N VAL A 20 -5.38 -1.52 4.05
CA VAL A 20 -5.86 -0.85 2.84
C VAL A 20 -7.12 -0.07 3.19
N ALA A 21 -7.18 1.19 2.72
CA ALA A 21 -8.38 1.99 2.73
C ALA A 21 -8.75 2.29 1.26
N ALA A 22 -9.85 1.72 0.77
CA ALA A 22 -10.42 2.08 -0.51
C ALA A 22 -11.47 3.17 -0.28
N VAL A 23 -11.26 4.35 -0.86
CA VAL A 23 -12.17 5.50 -0.71
C VAL A 23 -12.83 5.76 -2.05
N GLN A 24 -14.15 5.77 -2.05
CA GLN A 24 -14.95 6.22 -3.18
C GLN A 24 -15.16 7.72 -3.07
N THR A 25 -14.92 8.44 -4.16
CA THR A 25 -15.20 9.86 -4.28
C THR A 25 -16.32 10.12 -5.28
N THR A 26 -17.02 11.24 -5.14
CA THR A 26 -17.83 11.81 -6.21
C THR A 26 -16.94 12.31 -7.34
N GLU A 27 -17.56 12.75 -8.44
CA GLU A 27 -16.87 13.42 -9.55
C GLU A 27 -16.12 14.68 -9.09
N ASP A 28 -16.69 15.44 -8.15
CA ASP A 28 -16.07 16.60 -7.49
C ASP A 28 -15.02 16.23 -6.43
N SER A 29 -14.53 14.98 -6.43
CA SER A 29 -13.52 14.46 -5.48
C SER A 29 -13.95 14.48 -4.01
N THR A 30 -15.25 14.57 -3.71
CA THR A 30 -15.76 14.50 -2.34
C THR A 30 -15.84 13.04 -1.89
N PRO A 31 -15.20 12.64 -0.77
CA PRO A 31 -15.27 11.27 -0.29
C PRO A 31 -16.68 10.94 0.21
N VAL A 32 -17.24 9.81 -0.24
CA VAL A 32 -18.59 9.37 0.12
C VAL A 32 -18.62 8.04 0.86
N VAL A 33 -17.68 7.14 0.58
CA VAL A 33 -17.59 5.82 1.22
C VAL A 33 -16.13 5.45 1.41
N ALA A 34 -15.82 4.85 2.56
CA ALA A 34 -14.52 4.25 2.83
C ALA A 34 -14.66 2.80 3.27
N CYS A 35 -13.92 1.90 2.62
CA CYS A 35 -13.83 0.49 2.94
C CYS A 35 -12.42 0.19 3.48
N PHE A 36 -12.35 -0.26 4.74
CA PHE A 36 -11.09 -0.58 5.41
C PHE A 36 -10.89 -2.10 5.46
N ALA A 37 -9.71 -2.56 5.06
CA ALA A 37 -9.36 -3.97 5.06
C ALA A 37 -8.00 -4.21 5.70
N ARG A 38 -7.96 -5.18 6.61
CA ARG A 38 -6.73 -5.83 7.07
C ARG A 38 -6.60 -7.14 6.33
N ILE A 39 -5.56 -7.27 5.52
CA ILE A 39 -5.33 -8.44 4.68
C ILE A 39 -3.92 -9.00 4.91
N PRO A 40 -3.68 -10.30 4.66
CA PRO A 40 -2.34 -10.86 4.75
C PRO A 40 -1.36 -10.03 3.92
N PHE A 41 -0.14 -9.84 4.44
CA PHE A 41 0.90 -9.07 3.76
C PHE A 41 1.53 -9.88 2.62
N THR A 42 0.77 -10.08 1.55
CA THR A 42 1.24 -10.73 0.32
C THR A 42 0.77 -9.92 -0.89
N LYS A 43 1.40 -10.13 -2.04
CA LYS A 43 1.05 -9.41 -3.26
C LYS A 43 -0.32 -9.86 -3.78
N GLU A 44 -0.61 -11.16 -3.68
CA GLU A 44 -1.82 -11.80 -4.20
C GLU A 44 -3.08 -11.29 -3.50
N THR A 45 -3.02 -11.10 -2.18
CA THR A 45 -4.16 -10.57 -1.41
C THR A 45 -4.41 -9.10 -1.73
N VAL A 46 -3.35 -8.32 -1.94
CA VAL A 46 -3.45 -6.93 -2.40
C VAL A 46 -4.02 -6.85 -3.81
N GLU A 47 -3.58 -7.71 -4.74
CA GLU A 47 -4.13 -7.79 -6.10
C GLU A 47 -5.62 -8.11 -6.08
N ALA A 48 -6.03 -9.10 -5.27
CA ALA A 48 -7.44 -9.46 -5.11
C ALA A 48 -8.27 -8.31 -4.52
N CYS A 49 -7.72 -7.60 -3.52
CA CYS A 49 -8.35 -6.41 -2.95
C CYS A 49 -8.51 -5.30 -4.00
N ALA A 50 -7.45 -5.00 -4.75
CA ALA A 50 -7.44 -3.95 -5.76
C ALA A 50 -8.44 -4.22 -6.90
N LYS A 51 -8.46 -5.44 -7.44
CA LYS A 51 -9.42 -5.83 -8.49
C LYS A 51 -10.88 -5.72 -8.03
N LYS A 52 -11.12 -5.95 -6.74
CA LYS A 52 -12.47 -5.88 -6.16
C LYS A 52 -12.92 -4.44 -5.87
N ALA A 53 -11.99 -3.56 -5.47
CA ALA A 53 -12.33 -2.28 -4.86
C ALA A 53 -11.97 -1.04 -5.71
N LEU A 54 -11.09 -1.17 -6.70
CA LEU A 54 -10.55 -0.03 -7.44
C LEU A 54 -11.01 -0.02 -8.90
N THR A 55 -11.33 1.18 -9.39
CA THR A 55 -11.44 1.45 -10.82
C THR A 55 -10.05 1.72 -11.41
N PRO A 56 -9.84 1.56 -12.73
CA PRO A 56 -8.57 1.96 -13.37
C PRO A 56 -8.23 3.44 -13.22
N SER A 57 -9.23 4.30 -12.99
CA SER A 57 -9.03 5.73 -12.73
C SER A 57 -8.57 6.05 -11.31
N ALA A 58 -8.61 5.09 -10.38
CA ALA A 58 -8.22 5.30 -8.99
C ALA A 58 -6.74 5.68 -8.86
N GLN A 59 -6.44 6.48 -7.84
CA GLN A 59 -5.08 6.83 -7.43
C GLN A 59 -4.75 6.11 -6.12
N VAL A 60 -3.68 5.33 -6.11
CA VAL A 60 -3.24 4.58 -4.93
C VAL A 60 -1.95 5.17 -4.39
N LEU A 61 -1.93 5.43 -3.08
CA LEU A 61 -0.74 5.83 -2.34
C LEU A 61 -0.37 4.74 -1.33
N SER A 62 0.90 4.32 -1.31
CA SER A 62 1.40 3.37 -0.30
C SER A 62 2.79 3.74 0.23
N ASP A 63 3.21 3.09 1.32
CA ASP A 63 4.54 3.21 1.94
C ASP A 63 5.67 2.51 1.13
N GLY A 64 5.37 2.04 -0.08
CA GLY A 64 6.32 1.48 -1.02
C GLY A 64 6.77 0.05 -0.74
N LEU A 65 6.14 -0.65 0.20
CA LEU A 65 6.43 -2.06 0.42
C LEU A 65 5.97 -2.94 -0.75
N ASP A 66 6.73 -4.01 -1.04
CA ASP A 66 6.56 -4.81 -2.26
C ASP A 66 5.16 -5.39 -2.48
N CYS A 67 4.45 -5.78 -1.40
CA CYS A 67 3.10 -6.32 -1.53
C CYS A 67 2.13 -5.32 -2.16
N PHE A 68 2.33 -4.02 -1.94
CA PHE A 68 1.46 -2.97 -2.46
C PHE A 68 1.61 -2.75 -3.96
N ARG A 69 2.66 -3.28 -4.60
CA ARG A 69 2.75 -3.29 -6.07
C ARG A 69 1.62 -4.09 -6.72
N GLY A 70 0.93 -4.96 -5.98
CA GLY A 70 -0.24 -5.68 -6.44
C GLY A 70 -1.42 -4.77 -6.85
N VAL A 71 -1.47 -3.52 -6.38
CA VAL A 71 -2.59 -2.61 -6.69
C VAL A 71 -2.68 -2.26 -8.18
N THR A 72 -1.56 -2.29 -8.91
CA THR A 72 -1.53 -2.00 -10.35
C THR A 72 -2.29 -3.04 -11.18
N ALA A 73 -2.60 -4.22 -10.61
CA ALA A 73 -3.40 -5.24 -11.27
C ALA A 73 -4.86 -4.81 -11.53
N SER A 74 -5.31 -3.71 -10.90
CA SER A 74 -6.60 -3.06 -11.19
C SER A 74 -6.53 -2.06 -12.36
N GLY A 75 -5.33 -1.75 -12.86
CA GLY A 75 -5.11 -0.65 -13.81
C GLY A 75 -4.97 0.73 -13.15
N ALA A 76 -5.19 0.83 -11.83
CA ALA A 76 -5.02 2.07 -11.07
C ALA A 76 -3.58 2.57 -11.09
N ALA A 77 -3.41 3.90 -11.05
CA ALA A 77 -2.10 4.50 -10.88
C ALA A 77 -1.61 4.27 -9.44
N HIS A 78 -0.33 3.93 -9.30
CA HIS A 78 0.29 3.67 -7.99
C HIS A 78 1.46 4.61 -7.76
N SER A 79 1.35 5.42 -6.72
CA SER A 79 2.43 6.24 -6.17
C SER A 79 2.91 5.63 -4.85
N ALA A 80 4.22 5.50 -4.69
CA ALA A 80 4.83 4.91 -3.52
C ALA A 80 5.76 5.93 -2.86
N THR A 81 5.52 6.20 -1.58
CA THR A 81 6.46 6.94 -0.74
C THR A 81 7.23 5.94 0.10
N ALA A 82 8.36 5.46 -0.43
CA ALA A 82 9.24 4.58 0.30
C ALA A 82 9.84 5.34 1.50
N MET A 83 9.32 5.08 2.70
CA MET A 83 10.02 5.45 3.92
C MET A 83 11.11 4.41 4.15
N ASN A 84 12.32 4.69 3.66
CA ASN A 84 13.49 4.01 4.19
C ASN A 84 13.59 4.38 5.68
N GLY A 85 13.96 3.44 6.55
CA GLY A 85 13.93 3.62 8.01
C GLY A 85 14.92 4.64 8.58
N GLY A 86 15.31 5.69 7.85
CA GLY A 86 16.31 6.65 8.29
C GLY A 86 16.48 7.95 7.51
N THR A 87 15.73 8.25 6.43
CA THR A 87 15.86 9.56 5.76
C THR A 87 14.54 10.03 5.16
N VAL A 88 14.11 11.23 5.56
CA VAL A 88 12.97 11.94 4.97
C VAL A 88 13.17 12.02 3.45
N GLY A 89 12.33 11.28 2.71
CA GLY A 89 12.27 11.37 1.26
C GLY A 89 11.87 12.79 0.86
N LYS A 90 12.74 13.47 0.12
CA LYS A 90 12.44 14.77 -0.49
C LYS A 90 11.28 14.59 -1.46
N TRP A 91 10.14 15.20 -1.16
CA TRP A 91 9.02 15.31 -2.07
C TRP A 91 9.48 16.05 -3.33
N ARG A 92 9.55 15.36 -4.47
CA ARG A 92 9.77 15.99 -5.77
C ARG A 92 8.40 16.37 -6.35
N ASN A 93 7.95 17.58 -6.05
CA ASN A 93 6.75 18.16 -6.65
C ASN A 93 6.91 18.19 -8.17
N THR A 94 6.20 17.30 -8.86
CA THR A 94 5.92 17.49 -10.29
C THR A 94 4.43 17.79 -10.39
N LEU A 95 4.06 19.01 -10.02
CA LEU A 95 2.83 19.60 -10.52
C LEU A 95 3.08 19.84 -12.01
N HIS A 96 2.55 18.97 -12.87
CA HIS A 96 2.35 19.37 -14.25
C HIS A 96 1.22 20.40 -14.25
N SER A 97 1.59 21.67 -14.37
CA SER A 97 0.72 22.69 -14.92
C SER A 97 0.32 22.23 -16.32
N ALA A 98 -0.95 21.88 -16.52
CA ALA A 98 -1.49 21.78 -17.87
C ALA A 98 -1.96 23.18 -18.31
N PRO A 99 -1.72 23.57 -19.58
CA PRO A 99 -2.26 24.80 -20.16
C PRO A 99 -3.78 24.77 -20.32
#